data_AF-A0A2G6DJT2-F1
#
_entry.id   AF-A0A2G6DJT2-F1
#
_cell.length_a   1.000
_cell.length_b   1.000
_cell.length_c   1.000
_cell.angle_alpha   90.00
_cell.angle_beta   90.00
_cell.angle_gamma   90.00
#
_symmetry.space_group_name_H-M   'P 1'
#
loop_
_entity.id
_entity.type
_entity.pdbx_description
1 polymer ?
#
loop_
_entity_poly.entity_id
_entity_poly.type
_entity_poly.pdbx_seq_one_letter_code
_entity_poly.pdbx_strand_id
1 'polypeptide(L)' 'MEEARDWVLQFMQWHNHEHQHSKVRFVTPAQRHRGEDQAILVHCQQVYERAKAANPTRW' A
#
# COMPACT_ATOMS: atom_id res chain seq x y z
N MET A 1 -26.79 17.03 6.24
CA MET A 1 -25.43 17.61 6.48
C MET A 1 -24.57 16.68 7.32
N GLU A 2 -25.13 15.99 8.31
CA GLU A 2 -24.41 15.01 9.14
C GLU A 2 -23.98 13.78 8.33
N GLU A 3 -24.87 13.19 7.55
CA GLU A 3 -24.56 12.01 6.70
C GLU A 3 -23.36 12.22 5.77
N ALA A 4 -23.25 13.41 5.16
CA ALA A 4 -22.13 13.73 4.29
C ALA A 4 -20.80 13.82 5.07
N ARG A 5 -20.84 14.31 6.31
CA ARG A 5 -19.64 14.38 7.18
C ARG A 5 -19.22 12.98 7.63
N ASP A 6 -20.18 12.15 8.01
CA ASP A 6 -19.92 10.78 8.44
C ASP A 6 -19.30 9.95 7.32
N TRP A 7 -19.81 10.12 6.09
CA TRP A 7 -19.23 9.47 4.92
C TRP A 7 -17.79 9.94 4.67
N VAL A 8 -17.51 11.24 4.73
CA VAL A 8 -16.14 11.77 4.52
C VAL A 8 -15.18 11.26 5.59
N LEU A 9 -15.61 11.17 6.85
CA LEU A 9 -14.79 10.64 7.93
C LEU A 9 -14.44 9.16 7.71
N GLN A 10 -15.43 8.34 7.34
CA GLN A 10 -15.22 6.93 7.02
C GLN A 10 -14.29 6.78 5.81
N PHE A 11 -14.50 7.58 4.77
CA PHE A 11 -13.64 7.60 3.60
C PHE A 11 -12.19 7.98 3.95
N MET A 12 -11.97 9.03 4.76
CA MET A 12 -10.63 9.45 5.16
C MET A 12 -9.92 8.36 5.97
N GLN A 13 -10.63 7.70 6.89
CA GLN A 13 -10.08 6.61 7.67
C GLN A 13 -9.63 5.47 6.75
N TRP A 14 -10.51 5.00 5.88
CA TRP A 14 -10.22 3.94 4.93
C TRP A 14 -9.08 4.32 3.98
N HIS A 15 -9.15 5.51 3.36
CA HIS A 15 -8.17 5.98 2.39
C HIS A 15 -6.76 6.07 2.98
N ASN A 16 -6.65 6.55 4.22
CA ASN A 16 -5.34 6.79 4.83
C ASN A 16 -4.75 5.53 5.50
N HIS A 17 -5.58 4.61 5.98
CA HIS A 17 -5.13 3.50 6.83
C HIS A 17 -5.33 2.12 6.23
N GLU A 18 -6.23 1.94 5.27
CA GLU A 18 -6.59 0.62 4.72
C GLU A 18 -6.33 0.53 3.22
N HIS A 19 -6.67 1.59 2.46
CA HIS A 19 -6.50 1.60 1.02
C HIS A 19 -5.03 1.68 0.62
N GLN A 20 -4.51 0.57 0.12
CA GLN A 20 -3.17 0.50 -0.45
C GLN A 20 -3.17 1.08 -1.87
N HIS A 21 -2.43 2.16 -2.06
CA HIS A 21 -2.39 2.84 -3.35
C HIS A 21 -1.36 2.18 -4.29
N SER A 22 -1.79 1.84 -5.50
CA SER A 22 -0.93 1.26 -6.54
C SER A 22 0.26 2.16 -6.91
N LYS A 23 0.06 3.49 -6.93
CA LYS A 23 1.11 4.48 -7.24
C LYS A 23 2.25 4.51 -6.22
N VAL A 24 2.02 4.06 -5.00
CA VAL A 24 3.06 3.91 -3.96
C VAL A 24 3.37 2.45 -3.66
N ARG A 25 3.17 1.57 -4.64
CA ARG A 25 3.51 0.13 -4.56
C ARG A 25 2.84 -0.57 -3.37
N PHE A 26 1.55 -0.30 -3.20
CA PHE A 26 0.68 -0.99 -2.24
C PHE A 26 0.98 -0.71 -0.76
N VAL A 27 1.43 0.51 -0.43
CA VAL A 27 1.43 1.01 0.96
C VAL A 27 0.31 2.03 1.15
N THR A 28 -0.13 2.21 2.39
CA THR A 28 -1.11 3.24 2.75
C THR A 28 -0.40 4.58 3.01
N PRO A 29 -1.10 5.72 2.87
CA PRO A 29 -0.54 7.03 3.21
C PRO A 29 0.01 7.08 4.64
N ALA A 30 -0.70 6.49 5.60
CA ALA A 30 -0.27 6.46 6.99
C ALA A 30 1.01 5.64 7.20
N GLN A 31 1.16 4.49 6.53
CA GLN A 31 2.40 3.70 6.58
C GLN A 31 3.60 4.51 6.06
N ARG A 32 3.40 5.23 4.95
CA ARG A 32 4.44 6.11 4.39
C ARG A 32 4.79 7.27 5.32
N HIS A 33 3.80 7.91 5.94
CA HIS A 33 4.07 8.99 6.89
C HIS A 33 4.83 8.51 8.14
N ARG A 34 4.64 7.25 8.54
CA ARG A 34 5.42 6.62 9.61
C ARG A 34 6.78 6.08 9.17
N GLY A 35 7.09 6.13 7.86
CA GLY A 35 8.34 5.60 7.30
C GLY A 35 8.41 4.07 7.22
N GLU A 36 7.27 3.37 7.41
CA GLU A 36 7.19 1.90 7.33
C GLU A 36 7.29 1.41 5.88
N ASP A 37 7.05 2.29 4.92
CA ASP A 37 7.09 2.00 3.49
C ASP A 37 8.45 1.43 3.07
N GLN A 38 9.57 1.92 3.61
CA GLN A 38 10.90 1.42 3.26
C GLN A 38 11.03 -0.10 3.50
N ALA A 39 10.67 -0.58 4.69
CA ALA A 39 10.77 -1.99 5.03
C ALA A 39 9.81 -2.85 4.19
N ILE A 40 8.58 -2.37 3.96
CA ILE A 40 7.58 -3.05 3.14
C ILE A 40 8.09 -3.19 1.69
N LEU A 41 8.63 -2.11 1.12
CA LEU A 41 9.10 -2.10 -0.25
C LEU A 41 10.33 -2.98 -0.47
N VAL A 42 11.26 -3.02 0.50
CA VAL A 42 12.40 -3.95 0.47
C VAL A 42 11.91 -5.40 0.47
N HIS A 43 10.93 -5.72 1.32
CA HIS A 43 10.36 -7.07 1.34
C HIS A 43 9.67 -7.43 0.02
N CYS A 44 8.86 -6.53 -0.53
CA CYS A 44 8.21 -6.72 -1.83
C CYS A 44 9.21 -6.98 -2.95
N GLN A 45 10.32 -6.22 -2.98
CA GLN A 45 11.39 -6.45 -3.96
C GLN A 45 11.96 -7.87 -3.85
N GLN A 46 12.27 -8.32 -2.64
CA GLN A 46 12.81 -9.67 -2.42
C GLN A 46 11.83 -10.76 -2.90
N VAL A 47 10.53 -10.58 -2.67
CA VAL A 47 9.51 -11.51 -3.16
C VAL A 47 9.50 -11.56 -4.69
N TYR A 48 9.55 -10.41 -5.36
CA TYR A 48 9.59 -10.37 -6.83
C TYR A 48 10.88 -10.96 -7.40
N GLU A 49 12.04 -10.68 -6.79
CA GLU A 49 13.31 -11.27 -7.21
C GLU A 49 13.31 -12.79 -7.09
N ARG A 50 12.79 -13.33 -5.97
CA ARG A 50 12.62 -14.78 -5.79
C ARG A 50 11.67 -15.38 -6.82
N ALA A 51 10.54 -14.72 -7.07
CA ALA A 51 9.59 -15.17 -8.08
C ALA A 51 10.17 -15.14 -9.50
N LYS A 52 11.02 -14.15 -9.80
CA LYS A 52 11.74 -14.03 -11.07
C LYS A 52 12.79 -15.12 -11.24
N ALA A 53 13.57 -15.39 -10.20
CA ALA A 53 14.54 -16.48 -10.21
C ALA A 53 13.89 -17.85 -10.37
N ALA A 54 12.72 -18.06 -9.75
CA ALA A 54 11.99 -19.32 -9.83
C ALA A 54 11.35 -19.59 -11.21
N ASN A 55 10.96 -18.53 -11.95
CA ASN A 55 10.34 -18.67 -13.27
C ASN A 55 10.91 -17.65 -14.28
N PRO A 56 12.16 -17.84 -14.74
CA PRO A 56 12.85 -16.85 -15.58
C PRO A 56 12.17 -16.58 -16.92
N THR A 57 11.37 -17.51 -17.45
CA THR A 57 10.69 -17.38 -18.75
C THR A 57 9.39 -16.55 -18.70
N ARG A 58 8.86 -16.31 -17.50
CA ARG A 58 7.62 -15.53 -17.28
C ARG A 58 7.89 -14.02 -17.17
N TRP A 59 9.13 -13.65 -16.86
CA TRP A 59 9.56 -12.28 -16.61
C TRP A 59 10.42 -11.75 -17.74
#